data_AF-A0A381UFN6-F1
#
_entry.id   AF-A0A381UFN6-F1
#
_cell.length_a   1.000
_cell.length_b   1.000
_cell.length_c   1.000
_cell.angle_alpha   90.00
_cell.angle_beta   90.00
_cell.angle_gamma   90.00
#
_symmetry.space_group_name_H-M   'P 1'
#
loop_
_entity.id
_entity.type
_entity.pdbx_description
1 polymer ?
#
loop_
_entity_poly.entity_id
_entity_poly.type
_entity_poly.pdbx_seq_one_letter_code
_entity_poly.pdbx_strand_id
1 'polypeptide(L)' 'YSELIHYVTDRPGHDFRYAIDATKIEKELGWSPIESFETGIRKTIQWYLDNRTWWKSIQDNTYRQERLGVIQS' A
#
# COMPACT_ATOMS: atom_id res chain seq x y z
N TYR A 1 9.35 17.47 9.26
CA TYR A 1 8.76 16.18 8.87
C TYR A 1 7.27 16.07 9.20
N SER A 2 6.78 16.64 10.32
CA SER A 2 5.34 16.79 10.62
C SER A 2 4.54 17.39 9.47
N GLU A 3 5.14 18.32 8.73
CA GLU A 3 4.51 19.02 7.59
C GLU A 3 4.14 18.13 6.39
N LEU A 4 4.60 16.87 6.33
CA LEU A 4 4.30 15.96 5.22
C LEU A 4 3.03 15.11 5.46
N ILE A 5 2.43 15.18 6.64
CA ILE A 5 1.26 14.39 7.03
C ILE A 5 0.05 15.31 7.14
N HIS A 6 -1.00 14.99 6.39
CA HIS A 6 -2.30 15.68 6.47
C HIS A 6 -3.41 14.68 6.75
N TYR A 7 -4.15 14.89 7.83
CA TYR A 7 -5.34 14.10 8.13
C TYR A 7 -6.50 14.59 7.27
N VAL A 8 -7.19 13.65 6.63
CA VAL A 8 -8.39 13.89 5.84
C VAL A 8 -9.52 13.04 6.38
N THR A 9 -10.77 13.35 6.01
CA THR A 9 -11.93 12.53 6.38
C THR A 9 -11.67 11.07 6.02
N ASP A 10 -12.00 10.14 6.91
CA ASP A 10 -11.82 8.71 6.67
C ASP A 10 -12.73 8.17 5.55
N ARG A 11 -12.44 6.98 5.04
CA ARG A 11 -13.26 6.32 4.02
C ARG A 11 -14.47 5.63 4.70
N PRO A 12 -15.71 5.80 4.20
CA PRO A 12 -16.84 5.01 4.66
C PRO A 12 -16.56 3.50 4.52
N GLY A 13 -16.73 2.75 5.61
CA GLY A 13 -16.48 1.30 5.64
C GLY A 13 -15.01 0.90 5.75
N HIS A 14 -14.14 1.75 6.28
CA HIS A 14 -12.76 1.37 6.59
C HIS A 14 -12.73 0.44 7.82
N ASP A 15 -12.49 -0.86 7.58
CA ASP A 15 -12.28 -1.81 8.66
C ASP A 15 -11.00 -1.47 9.46
N PHE A 16 -11.11 -1.41 10.78
CA PHE A 16 -10.00 -0.95 11.64
C PHE A 16 -8.86 -1.96 11.81
N ARG A 17 -9.12 -3.26 11.61
CA ARG A 17 -8.12 -4.29 11.88
C ARG A 17 -8.32 -5.51 11.01
N TYR A 18 -7.28 -5.81 10.23
CA TYR A 18 -7.07 -7.12 9.65
C TYR A 18 -5.85 -7.78 10.30
N ALA A 19 -5.99 -9.05 10.65
CA ALA A 19 -4.90 -9.87 11.16
C ALA A 19 -5.10 -11.30 10.67
N ILE A 20 -4.04 -11.90 10.15
CA ILE A 20 -4.02 -13.27 9.64
C ILE A 20 -3.14 -14.13 10.53
N ASP A 21 -3.62 -15.33 10.85
CA ASP A 21 -2.81 -16.41 11.41
C ASP A 21 -2.32 -17.30 10.25
N ALA A 22 -1.00 -17.28 10.00
CA ALA A 22 -0.36 -18.05 8.94
C ALA A 22 0.19 -19.41 9.41
N THR A 23 -0.08 -19.83 10.65
CA THR A 23 0.49 -21.05 11.25
C THR A 23 0.26 -22.30 10.40
N LYS A 24 -0.88 -22.39 9.70
CA LYS A 24 -1.21 -23.56 8.86
C LYS A 24 -0.21 -23.73 7.71
N ILE A 25 0.05 -22.67 6.95
CA ILE A 25 0.92 -22.74 5.77
C ILE A 25 2.39 -22.91 6.18
N GLU A 26 2.78 -22.33 7.32
CA GLU A 26 4.11 -22.52 7.90
C GLU A 26 4.37 -23.98 8.27
N LYS A 27 3.40 -24.63 8.93
CA LYS A 27 3.55 -26.03 9.37
C LYS A 27 3.40 -27.04 8.24
N GLU A 28 2.42 -26.84 7.36
CA GLU A 28 2.08 -27.84 6.35
C GLU A 28 2.97 -27.75 5.11
N LEU A 29 3.39 -26.53 4.73
CA LEU A 29 4.16 -26.29 3.51
C LEU A 29 5.58 -25.75 3.77
N GLY A 30 5.95 -25.49 5.03
CA GLY A 30 7.26 -24.93 5.37
C GLY A 30 7.44 -23.49 4.88
N TRP A 31 6.35 -22.79 4.54
CA TRP A 31 6.43 -21.42 4.07
C TRP A 31 6.83 -20.48 5.22
N SER A 32 7.68 -19.50 4.92
CA SER A 32 7.94 -18.36 5.81
C SER A 32 8.26 -17.12 4.98
N PRO A 33 7.96 -15.91 5.47
CA PRO A 33 8.29 -14.69 4.75
C PRO A 33 9.80 -14.48 4.71
N ILE A 34 10.33 -14.15 3.52
CA ILE A 34 11.74 -13.81 3.34
C ILE A 34 12.00 -12.36 3.76
N GLU A 35 11.02 -11.48 3.61
CA GLU A 35 11.11 -10.06 3.93
C GLU A 35 10.40 -9.74 5.25
N SER A 36 11.02 -8.88 6.06
CA SER A 36 10.33 -8.14 7.11
C SER A 36 9.60 -6.93 6.52
N PHE A 37 8.72 -6.28 7.30
CA PHE A 37 8.09 -5.04 6.86
C PHE A 37 9.13 -3.95 6.52
N GLU A 38 10.16 -3.77 7.36
CA GLU A 38 11.20 -2.76 7.16
C GLU A 38 11.99 -2.97 5.87
N THR A 39 12.39 -4.22 5.60
CA THR A 39 13.16 -4.56 4.39
C THR A 39 12.31 -4.46 3.13
N GLY A 40 11.06 -4.94 3.21
CA GLY A 40 10.08 -4.83 2.13
C GLY A 40 9.74 -3.37 1.79
N ILE A 41 9.42 -2.53 2.77
CA ILE A 41 9.03 -1.13 2.49
C ILE A 41 10.20 -0.32 1.90
N ARG A 42 11.44 -0.58 2.34
CA ARG A 42 12.63 0.04 1.76
C ARG A 42 12.81 -0.33 0.30
N LYS A 43 12.70 -1.63 -0.03
CA LYS A 43 12.78 -2.12 -1.42
C LYS A 43 11.66 -1.54 -2.28
N THR A 44 10.44 -1.44 -1.76
CA THR A 44 9.31 -0.81 -2.45
C THR A 44 9.61 0.66 -2.76
N ILE A 45 10.03 1.46 -1.78
CA ILE A 45 10.38 2.88 -2.00
C ILE A 45 11.45 3.00 -3.09
N GLN A 46 12.53 2.22 -2.99
CA GLN A 46 13.61 2.23 -3.98
C GLN A 46 13.10 1.87 -5.37
N TRP A 47 12.26 0.85 -5.49
CA TRP A 47 11.66 0.46 -6.76
C TRP A 47 10.86 1.61 -7.39
N TYR A 48 10.06 2.35 -6.62
CA TYR A 48 9.30 3.49 -7.16
C TYR A 48 10.21 4.64 -7.63
N LEU A 49 11.34 4.87 -6.96
CA LEU A 49 12.33 5.85 -7.38
C LEU A 49 12.99 5.45 -8.71
N ASP A 50 13.36 4.17 -8.83
CA ASP A 50 14.06 3.64 -10.00
C ASP A 50 13.13 3.47 -11.22
N ASN A 51 11.82 3.30 -10.99
CA ASN A 51 10.85 2.97 -12.04
C ASN A 51 9.91 4.15 -12.36
N ARG A 52 10.44 5.38 -12.40
CA ARG A 52 9.65 6.60 -12.68
C ARG A 52 8.84 6.53 -13.96
N THR A 53 9.45 6.06 -15.05
CA THR A 53 8.78 5.95 -16.36
C THR A 53 7.54 5.05 -16.27
N TRP A 54 7.62 3.96 -15.48
CA TRP A 54 6.53 3.02 -15.32
C TRP A 54 5.31 3.68 -14.67
N TRP A 55 5.43 4.20 -13.45
CA TRP A 55 4.26 4.75 -12.75
C TRP A 55 3.78 6.06 -13.36
N LYS A 56 4.66 6.86 -13.99
CA LYS A 56 4.25 8.11 -14.62
C LYS A 56 3.33 7.87 -15.80
N SER A 57 3.58 6.83 -16.60
CA SER A 57 2.69 6.46 -17.71
C SER A 57 1.30 6.04 -17.25
N ILE A 58 1.20 5.34 -16.11
CA ILE A 58 -0.09 4.94 -15.52
C ILE A 58 -0.84 6.18 -15.01
N GLN A 59 -0.14 7.06 -14.30
CA GLN A 59 -0.72 8.30 -13.79
C GLN A 59 -1.28 9.18 -14.92
N ASP A 60 -0.49 9.38 -15.98
CA ASP A 60 -0.86 10.30 -17.07
C ASP A 60 -2.03 9.79 -17.92
N ASN A 61 -2.20 8.47 -18.03
CA ASN A 61 -3.23 7.88 -18.90
C ASN A 61 -4.51 7.49 -18.15
N THR A 62 -4.48 7.31 -16.82
CA THR A 62 -5.59 6.66 -16.11
C THR A 62 -6.12 7.46 -14.92
N TYR A 63 -5.27 8.23 -14.22
CA TYR A 63 -5.67 8.80 -12.92
C TYR A 63 -5.57 10.33 -12.90
N ARG A 64 -6.69 11.01 -12.64
CA ARG A 64 -6.76 12.47 -12.46
C ARG A 64 -6.25 12.98 -11.11
N GLN A 65 -5.70 12.09 -10.28
CA GLN A 65 -5.26 12.38 -8.91
C GLN A 65 -6.38 12.95 -7.99
N GLU A 66 -7.64 12.75 -8.37
CA GLU A 66 -8.79 13.13 -7.56
C GLU A 66 -9.07 12.07 -6.48
N ARG A 67 -9.65 12.48 -5.35
CA ARG A 67 -10.05 11.55 -4.29
C ARG A 67 -11.21 10.69 -4.80
N LEU A 68 -10.94 9.40 -5.00
CA LEU A 68 -11.96 8.42 -5.38
C LEU A 68 -12.72 7.89 -4.16
N GLY A 69 -13.93 7.36 -4.38
CA GLY A 69 -14.74 6.72 -3.32
C GLY A 69 -15.47 7.70 -2.39
N VAL A 70 -15.66 8.94 -2.81
CA VAL A 70 -16.56 9.91 -2.14
C VAL A 70 -17.98 9.64 -2.62
N ILE A 71 -18.92 9.42 -1.70
CA ILE A 71 -20.34 9.36 -2.03
C ILE A 71 -20.79 10.79 -2.35
N GLN A 72 -21.17 11.07 -3.59
CA GLN A 72 -21.84 12.33 -3.92
C GLN A 72 -23.23 12.30 -3.29
N SER A 73 -23.55 13.31 -2.48
CA SER A 73 -24.89 13.57 -1.96
C SER A 73 -25.81 14.07 -3.07
#